data_AF-A0A2V8JK52-F1
#
_entry.id   AF-A0A2V8JK52-F1
#
_cell.length_a   1.000
_cell.length_b   1.000
_cell.length_c   1.000
_cell.angle_alpha   90.00
_cell.angle_beta   90.00
_cell.angle_gamma   90.00
#
_symmetry.space_group_name_H-M   'P 1'
#
loop_
_entity.id
_entity.type
_entity.pdbx_description
1 polymer ?
#
loop_
_entity_poly.entity_id
_entity_poly.type
_entity_poly.pdbx_seq_one_letter_code
_entity_poly.pdbx_strand_id
1 'polypeptide(L)'
;FLKDCPRMEGEIGSAIRSGNSDLLRSAAHALKGAAGNFGPNGAFDAARELEMISREGRFDQAAPAFEKLKKELSLLRQNLTELVK
;
A
#
# COMPACT_ATOMS: atom_id res chain seq x y z
N PHE A 1 9.35 2.78 -8.44
CA PHE A 1 8.60 3.24 -7.23
C PHE A 1 7.90 4.57 -7.43
N LEU A 2 8.56 5.74 -7.54
CA LEU A 2 7.86 7.03 -7.64
C LEU A 2 6.85 7.09 -8.80
N LYS A 3 7.16 6.47 -9.95
CA LYS A 3 6.27 6.36 -11.11
C LYS A 3 5.14 5.33 -10.92
N ASP A 4 5.43 4.21 -10.27
CA ASP A 4 4.50 3.06 -10.16
C ASP A 4 3.56 3.15 -8.95
N CYS A 5 4.00 3.85 -7.91
CA CYS A 5 3.31 3.97 -6.63
C CYS A 5 1.87 4.49 -6.77
N PRO A 6 1.58 5.56 -7.55
CA PRO A 6 0.21 6.02 -7.77
C PRO A 6 -0.71 4.96 -8.40
N ARG A 7 -0.17 4.14 -9.32
CA ARG A 7 -0.94 3.04 -9.95
C ARG A 7 -1.27 1.96 -8.91
N MET A 8 -0.28 1.53 -8.12
CA MET A 8 -0.46 0.52 -7.07
C MET A 8 -1.43 1.00 -5.98
N GLU A 9 -1.35 2.27 -5.58
CA GLU A 9 -2.29 2.92 -4.65
C GLU A 9 -3.73 2.87 -5.20
N GLY A 10 -3.91 3.17 -6.49
CA GLY A 10 -5.21 3.11 -7.16
C GLY A 10 -5.79 1.69 -7.29
N GLU A 11 -4.93 0.69 -7.53
CA GLU A 11 -5.30 -0.74 -7.57
C GLU A 11 -5.84 -1.21 -6.21
N ILE A 12 -5.15 -0.86 -5.12
CA ILE A 12 -5.61 -1.16 -3.76
C ILE A 12 -6.96 -0.50 -3.47
N GLY A 13 -7.10 0.80 -3.76
CA GLY A 13 -8.36 1.51 -3.55
C GLY A 13 -9.52 0.91 -4.34
N SER A 14 -9.25 0.43 -5.56
CA SER A 14 -10.26 -0.25 -6.39
C SER A 14 -10.66 -1.60 -5.82
N ALA A 15 -9.69 -2.40 -5.36
CA ALA A 15 -9.95 -3.70 -4.75
C ALA A 15 -10.78 -3.59 -3.46
N ILE A 16 -10.54 -2.55 -2.65
CA ILE A 16 -11.33 -2.25 -1.46
C ILE A 16 -12.77 -1.91 -1.84
N ARG A 17 -12.97 -1.00 -2.82
CA ARG A 17 -14.32 -0.62 -3.29
C ARG A 17 -15.10 -1.81 -3.86
N SER A 18 -14.42 -2.73 -4.53
CA SER A 18 -15.06 -3.92 -5.11
C SER A 18 -15.21 -5.07 -4.11
N GLY A 19 -14.71 -4.95 -2.88
CA GLY A 19 -14.73 -6.05 -1.89
C GLY A 19 -13.96 -7.29 -2.34
N ASN A 20 -12.92 -7.14 -3.18
CA ASN A 20 -12.22 -8.27 -3.78
C ASN A 20 -10.92 -8.58 -3.02
N SER A 21 -10.95 -9.62 -2.18
CA SER A 21 -9.83 -9.98 -1.30
C SER A 21 -8.58 -10.36 -2.08
N ASP A 22 -8.72 -11.08 -3.19
CA ASP A 22 -7.57 -11.52 -3.97
C ASP A 22 -6.88 -10.37 -4.68
N LEU A 23 -7.65 -9.44 -5.25
CA LEU A 23 -7.10 -8.22 -5.82
C LEU A 23 -6.42 -7.37 -4.75
N LEU A 24 -7.05 -7.22 -3.58
CA LEU A 24 -6.48 -6.45 -2.48
C LEU A 24 -5.16 -7.07 -2.02
N ARG A 25 -5.14 -8.39 -1.82
CA ARG A 25 -3.95 -9.15 -1.43
C ARG A 25 -2.82 -8.98 -2.42
N SER A 26 -3.09 -9.16 -3.71
CA SER A 26 -2.08 -9.07 -4.76
C SER A 26 -1.51 -7.66 -4.88
N ALA A 27 -2.37 -6.64 -4.88
CA ALA A 27 -1.94 -5.25 -4.98
C ALA A 27 -1.14 -4.81 -3.74
N ALA A 28 -1.60 -5.17 -2.53
CA ALA A 28 -0.89 -4.91 -1.28
C ALA A 28 0.47 -5.64 -1.23
N HIS A 29 0.54 -6.89 -1.69
CA HIS A 29 1.77 -7.65 -1.77
C HIS A 29 2.80 -7.00 -2.71
N ALA A 30 2.37 -6.61 -3.91
CA ALA A 30 3.22 -5.93 -4.88
C ALA A 30 3.76 -4.60 -4.34
N LEU A 31 2.89 -3.79 -3.72
CA LEU A 31 3.28 -2.52 -3.12
C LEU A 31 4.25 -2.71 -1.94
N LYS A 32 4.00 -3.71 -1.09
CA LYS A 32 4.88 -4.08 0.02
C LYS A 32 6.28 -4.43 -0.50
N GLY A 33 6.38 -5.26 -1.54
CA GLY A 33 7.67 -5.59 -2.17
C GLY A 33 8.37 -4.35 -2.73
N ALA A 34 7.63 -3.47 -3.41
CA ALA A 34 8.17 -2.24 -3.96
C ALA A 34 8.67 -1.26 -2.87
N ALA A 35 7.94 -1.11 -1.77
CA ALA A 35 8.30 -0.28 -0.63
C ALA A 35 9.46 -0.89 0.19
N GLY A 36 9.55 -2.21 0.27
CA GLY A 36 10.60 -2.93 0.99
C GLY A 36 11.99 -2.76 0.40
N ASN A 37 12.11 -2.37 -0.87
CA ASN A 37 13.38 -2.04 -1.51
C ASN A 37 14.12 -0.86 -0.86
N PHE A 38 13.43 -0.07 -0.02
CA PHE A 38 13.99 1.08 0.69
C PHE A 38 14.22 0.81 2.18
N GLY A 39 14.25 -0.47 2.58
CA GLY A 39 14.42 -0.88 3.98
C GLY A 39 13.14 -0.81 4.82
N PRO A 40 13.22 -1.02 6.14
CA PRO A 40 12.07 -0.90 7.04
C PRO A 40 11.47 0.52 7.00
N ASN A 41 10.19 0.64 6.68
CA ASN A 41 9.49 1.91 6.61
C ASN A 41 7.97 1.71 6.81
N GLY A 42 7.27 2.80 7.14
CA GLY A 42 5.82 2.72 7.42
C GLY A 42 4.97 2.29 6.23
N ALA A 43 5.40 2.54 4.98
CA ALA A 43 4.66 2.13 3.79
C ALA A 43 4.70 0.61 3.60
N PHE A 44 5.84 -0.02 3.89
CA PHE A 44 5.97 -1.47 3.93
C PHE A 44 5.03 -2.08 4.98
N ASP A 45 5.03 -1.53 6.20
CA ASP A 45 4.21 -2.05 7.30
C ASP A 45 2.71 -1.87 7.03
N ALA A 46 2.29 -0.71 6.50
CA ALA A 46 0.90 -0.45 6.13
C ALA A 46 0.43 -1.34 4.96
N ALA A 47 1.29 -1.59 3.96
CA ALA A 47 0.96 -2.50 2.86
C ALA A 47 0.85 -3.96 3.36
N ARG A 48 1.72 -4.37 4.29
CA ARG A 48 1.64 -5.67 4.96
C ARG A 48 0.34 -5.82 5.76
N GLU A 49 -0.10 -4.78 6.46
CA GLU A 49 -1.36 -4.75 7.20
C GLU A 49 -2.56 -5.01 6.29
N LEU A 50 -2.63 -4.32 5.13
CA LEU A 50 -3.67 -4.56 4.12
C LEU A 50 -3.62 -5.97 3.52
N GLU A 51 -2.42 -6.51 3.28
CA GLU A 51 -2.26 -7.89 2.83
C GLU A 51 -2.83 -8.88 3.88
N MET A 52 -2.64 -8.63 5.17
CA MET A 52 -3.22 -9.46 6.24
C MET A 52 -4.74 -9.32 6.31
N ILE A 53 -5.26 -8.09 6.29
CA ILE A 53 -6.70 -7.81 6.28
C ILE A 53 -7.39 -8.53 5.13
N SER A 54 -6.78 -8.54 3.94
CA SER A 54 -7.32 -9.23 2.77
C SER A 54 -7.41 -10.74 2.93
N ARG A 55 -6.44 -11.37 3.61
CA ARG A 55 -6.42 -12.82 3.89
C ARG A 55 -7.51 -13.21 4.87
N GLU A 56 -7.85 -12.31 5.78
CA GLU A 56 -8.87 -12.53 6.82
C GLU A 56 -10.27 -12.09 6.36
N GLY A 57 -10.39 -11.45 5.19
CA GLY A 57 -11.66 -10.98 4.64
C GLY A 57 -12.29 -9.80 5.39
N ARG A 58 -11.52 -9.08 6.23
CA ARG A 58 -12.01 -8.00 7.11
C ARG A 58 -12.07 -6.64 6.41
N PHE A 59 -12.95 -6.50 5.42
CA PHE A 59 -13.08 -5.26 4.65
C PHE A 59 -13.49 -4.03 5.45
N ASP A 60 -14.16 -4.22 6.59
CA ASP A 60 -14.45 -3.20 7.59
C ASP A 60 -13.17 -2.49 8.08
N GLN A 61 -12.05 -3.20 8.13
CA GLN A 61 -10.74 -2.68 8.54
C GLN A 61 -9.92 -2.16 7.36
N ALA A 62 -10.29 -2.45 6.11
CA ALA A 62 -9.50 -2.10 4.94
C ALA A 62 -9.47 -0.60 4.67
N ALA A 63 -10.59 0.12 4.89
CA ALA A 63 -10.65 1.56 4.68
C ALA A 63 -9.70 2.36 5.61
N PRO A 64 -9.73 2.19 6.94
CA PRO A 64 -8.78 2.89 7.81
C PRO A 64 -7.32 2.48 7.56
N ALA A 65 -7.06 1.20 7.27
CA ALA A 65 -5.71 0.74 6.90
C ALA A 65 -5.22 1.35 5.58
N PHE A 66 -6.12 1.59 4.62
CA PHE A 66 -5.78 2.24 3.36
C PHE A 66 -5.45 3.72 3.54
N GLU A 67 -6.16 4.44 4.39
CA GLU A 67 -5.81 5.83 4.70
C GLU A 67 -4.46 5.94 5.43
N LYS A 68 -4.13 4.96 6.29
CA LYS A 68 -2.78 4.84 6.87
C LYS A 68 -1.74 4.63 5.76
N LEU A 69 -1.97 3.68 4.85
CA LEU A 69 -1.06 3.42 3.73
C LEU A 69 -0.80 4.69 2.90
N LYS A 70 -1.84 5.45 2.55
CA LYS A 70 -1.70 6.68 1.74
C LYS A 70 -0.79 7.72 2.40
N LYS A 71 -0.91 7.90 3.72
CA LYS A 71 -0.04 8.79 4.49
C LYS A 71 1.42 8.34 4.41
N GLU A 72 1.67 7.07 4.67
CA GLU A 72 3.03 6.51 4.63
C GLU A 72 3.65 6.54 3.22
N LEU A 73 2.85 6.29 2.18
CA LEU A 73 3.30 6.45 0.80
C LEU A 73 3.63 7.91 0.46
N SER A 74 2.87 8.87 0.99
CA SER A 74 3.20 10.30 0.83
C SER A 74 4.54 10.63 1.46
N LEU A 75 4.78 10.18 2.70
CA LEU A 75 6.06 10.39 3.40
C LEU A 75 7.22 9.75 2.66
N LEU A 76 7.08 8.48 2.26
CA LEU A 76 8.13 7.78 1.52
C LEU A 76 8.43 8.45 0.17
N ARG A 77 7.40 8.88 -0.58
CA ARG A 77 7.59 9.60 -1.84
C ARG A 77 8.31 10.94 -1.65
N GLN A 78 7.97 11.68 -0.60
CA GLN A 78 8.65 12.94 -0.27
C GLN A 78 10.13 12.71 0.01
N ASN A 79 10.46 11.78 0.92
CA ASN A 79 11.84 11.44 1.27
C ASN A 79 12.65 10.99 0.05
N LEU A 80 12.10 10.12 -0.80
CA LEU A 80 12.79 9.65 -2.01
C LEU A 80 12.96 10.74 -3.06
N THR A 81 12.03 11.69 -3.15
CA THR A 81 12.12 12.83 -4.07
C THR A 81 13.22 13.81 -3.64
N GLU A 82 13.46 13.96 -2.34
CA GLU A 82 14.55 14.81 -1.82
C GLU A 82 15.94 14.25 -2.11
N LEU A 83 16.09 12.93 -2.21
CA LEU A 83 17.36 12.26 -2.51
C LEU A 83 17.80 12.35 -3.98
N VAL A 84 16.89 12.70 -4.89
CA VAL A 84 17.16 12.78 -6.34
C VAL A 84 17.22 14.23 -6.85
N LYS A 85 17.24 15.20 -5.94
CA LYS A 85 17.52 16.62 -6.23
C LYS A 85 19.02 16.86 -6.24
#